data_AF-A0A7V5N9W9-F1
#
_entry.id   AF-A0A7V5N9W9-F1
#
_cell.length_a   1.000
_cell.length_b   1.000
_cell.length_c   1.000
_cell.angle_alpha   90.00
_cell.angle_beta   90.00
_cell.angle_gamma   90.00
#
_symmetry.space_group_name_H-M   'P 1'
#
loop_
_entity.id
_entity.type
_entity.pdbx_description
1 polymer ?
#
loop_
_entity_poly.entity_id
_entity_poly.type
_entity_poly.pdbx_seq_one_letter_code
_entity_poly.pdbx_strand_id
1 'polypeptide(L)'
;MQEPENNETVFNENSDSEATLHNPSFKALRQKSYQFRPVLICLEGPHRGMRYYLQKCDNIIGRGNNADIHLDDVMISRQHARIVWHNIDSPGTRPRCVVEDLGSRNGTELNGAPLECPTELREHDRLLLGATVLGFFLRDADELELDRTLYELATKDALTGLDNRHQFNALLRHNLERVRRYGHRIVLLLIDADHFKIVNDTYGHDVGDLALKHLAQIVATSCRTTEVCA
;
A
#
# COMPACT_ATOMS: atom_id res chain seq x y z
N MET A 1 -27.51 -32.50 -83.65
CA MET A 1 -26.18 -31.89 -83.83
C MET A 1 -25.86 -31.19 -82.53
N GLN A 2 -25.31 -31.90 -81.55
CA GLN A 2 -23.87 -32.22 -81.37
C GLN A 2 -23.08 -31.01 -80.84
N GLU A 3 -22.89 -30.99 -79.52
CA GLU A 3 -21.61 -30.97 -78.76
C GLU A 3 -20.29 -30.71 -79.54
N PRO A 4 -19.22 -30.16 -78.89
CA PRO A 4 -18.62 -30.83 -77.72
C PRO A 4 -17.91 -29.99 -76.62
N GLU A 5 -17.80 -30.65 -75.46
CA GLU A 5 -16.63 -30.91 -74.58
C GLU A 5 -15.42 -29.96 -74.52
N ASN A 6 -14.99 -29.62 -73.29
CA ASN A 6 -13.69 -29.97 -72.66
C ASN A 6 -13.57 -29.17 -71.36
N ASN A 7 -13.77 -29.75 -70.16
CA ASN A 7 -12.92 -30.69 -69.41
C ASN A 7 -11.58 -30.08 -68.92
N GLU A 8 -11.41 -30.10 -67.58
CA GLU A 8 -10.18 -30.23 -66.74
C GLU A 8 -8.89 -29.50 -67.20
N THR A 9 -8.05 -28.87 -66.37
CA THR A 9 -7.42 -29.35 -65.13
C THR A 9 -6.62 -28.19 -64.51
N VAL A 10 -6.59 -28.12 -63.18
CA VAL A 10 -5.47 -27.73 -62.27
C VAL A 10 -4.25 -27.03 -62.89
N PHE A 11 -3.93 -25.81 -62.43
CA PHE A 11 -2.56 -25.46 -61.97
C PHE A 11 -2.60 -24.32 -60.94
N ASN A 12 -1.83 -24.55 -59.89
CA ASN A 12 -1.59 -23.79 -58.67
C ASN A 12 -0.72 -22.55 -58.93
N GLU A 13 -0.85 -21.46 -58.15
CA GLU A 13 0.27 -20.66 -57.59
C GLU A 13 -0.21 -19.41 -56.81
N ASN A 14 -0.11 -19.52 -55.47
CA ASN A 14 0.49 -18.54 -54.55
C ASN A 14 0.01 -17.06 -54.51
N SER A 15 -0.82 -16.75 -53.51
CA SER A 15 -0.78 -15.56 -52.62
C SER A 15 -2.14 -15.51 -51.92
N ASP A 16 -2.28 -15.96 -50.67
CA ASP A 16 -1.80 -15.20 -49.52
C ASP A 16 -1.36 -16.14 -48.41
N SER A 17 -0.09 -15.99 -48.06
CA SER A 17 0.59 -16.62 -46.96
C SER A 17 -0.17 -16.45 -45.64
N GLU A 18 -0.54 -17.59 -45.06
CA GLU A 18 -0.63 -17.81 -43.61
C GLU A 18 0.69 -17.39 -42.94
N ALA A 19 0.87 -16.10 -42.72
CA ALA A 19 1.85 -15.61 -41.75
C ALA A 19 1.24 -15.72 -40.36
N THR A 20 1.20 -16.96 -39.87
CA THR A 20 1.07 -17.26 -38.44
C THR A 20 2.11 -16.43 -37.71
N LEU A 21 1.69 -15.35 -37.04
CA LEU A 21 2.51 -14.60 -36.09
C LEU A 21 2.74 -15.47 -34.84
N HIS A 22 3.55 -16.52 -35.01
CA HIS A 22 4.14 -17.28 -33.93
C HIS A 22 5.30 -16.45 -33.39
N ASN A 23 5.01 -15.36 -32.67
CA ASN A 23 6.03 -14.61 -31.95
C ASN A 23 6.25 -15.28 -30.57
N PRO A 24 7.35 -16.03 -30.36
CA PRO A 24 7.61 -16.72 -29.09
C PRO A 24 7.75 -15.76 -27.90
N SER A 25 7.97 -14.47 -28.15
CA SER A 25 8.14 -13.44 -27.11
C SER A 25 6.85 -13.10 -26.34
N PHE A 26 5.67 -13.33 -26.92
CA PHE A 26 4.38 -13.10 -26.23
C PHE A 26 3.93 -14.30 -25.38
N LYS A 27 4.44 -15.50 -25.66
CA LYS A 27 4.13 -16.70 -24.88
C LYS A 27 4.77 -16.66 -23.48
N ALA A 28 5.93 -16.02 -23.35
CA ALA A 28 6.64 -15.82 -22.09
C ALA A 28 5.91 -14.82 -21.14
N LEU A 29 5.18 -13.85 -21.67
CA LEU A 29 4.38 -12.91 -20.87
C LEU A 29 3.10 -13.55 -20.28
N ARG A 30 2.63 -14.66 -20.84
CA ARG A 30 1.46 -15.41 -20.34
C ARG A 30 1.76 -16.31 -19.13
N GLN A 31 3.03 -16.41 -18.72
CA GLN A 31 3.47 -17.24 -17.60
C GLN A 31 3.98 -16.43 -16.41
N LYS A 32 3.66 -15.13 -16.32
CA LYS A 32 3.74 -14.46 -15.00
C LYS A 32 2.61 -15.01 -14.13
N SER A 33 2.97 -15.86 -13.18
CA SER A 33 2.12 -16.20 -12.04
C SER A 33 1.86 -14.92 -11.24
N TYR A 34 0.76 -14.24 -11.53
CA TYR A 34 0.30 -13.09 -10.75
C TYR A 34 0.14 -13.52 -9.28
N GLN A 35 0.98 -12.97 -8.41
CA GLN A 35 0.85 -13.14 -6.97
C GLN A 35 0.13 -11.91 -6.42
N PHE A 36 -1.19 -11.98 -6.34
CA PHE A 36 -2.00 -10.88 -5.82
C PHE A 36 -1.80 -10.75 -4.31
N ARG A 37 -1.54 -9.53 -3.85
CA ARG A 37 -1.42 -9.17 -2.44
C ARG A 37 -2.50 -8.16 -2.06
N PRO A 38 -3.20 -8.39 -0.94
CA PRO A 38 -4.20 -7.45 -0.48
C PRO A 38 -3.54 -6.25 0.20
N VAL A 39 -4.05 -5.06 -0.13
CA VAL A 39 -3.63 -3.78 0.44
C VAL A 39 -4.85 -2.97 0.84
N LEU A 40 -4.77 -2.32 2.00
CA LEU A 40 -5.76 -1.34 2.44
C LEU A 40 -5.21 0.06 2.21
N ILE A 41 -6.00 0.94 1.61
CA ILE A 41 -5.62 2.33 1.38
C ILE A 41 -6.58 3.22 2.17
N CYS A 42 -6.06 4.09 3.02
CA CYS A 42 -6.90 5.07 3.71
C CYS A 42 -7.39 6.12 2.71
N LEU A 43 -8.67 6.03 2.35
CA LEU A 43 -9.33 6.94 1.42
C LEU A 43 -9.74 8.23 2.13
N GLU A 44 -10.19 8.11 3.37
CA GLU A 44 -10.64 9.21 4.22
C GLU A 44 -10.24 8.97 5.67
N GLY A 45 -10.06 10.06 6.41
CA GLY A 45 -9.66 10.02 7.82
C GLY A 45 -8.21 10.43 8.04
N PRO A 46 -7.65 10.08 9.21
CA PRO A 46 -6.40 10.64 9.68
C PRO A 46 -5.18 10.40 8.80
N HIS A 47 -5.17 9.23 8.21
CA HIS A 47 -4.02 8.72 7.50
C HIS A 47 -4.28 8.72 5.99
N ARG A 48 -5.06 9.69 5.47
CA ARG A 48 -5.46 9.71 4.06
C ARG A 48 -4.28 9.55 3.12
N GLY A 49 -4.37 8.57 2.21
CA GLY A 49 -3.32 8.19 1.26
C GLY A 49 -2.33 7.14 1.80
N MET A 50 -2.32 6.87 3.11
CA MET A 50 -1.52 5.80 3.69
C MET A 50 -2.00 4.45 3.19
N ARG A 51 -1.04 3.57 2.96
CA ARG A 51 -1.24 2.20 2.50
C ARG A 51 -0.82 1.25 3.61
N TYR A 52 -1.67 0.28 3.91
CA TYR A 52 -1.44 -0.77 4.87
C TYR A 52 -1.33 -2.09 4.12
N TYR A 53 -0.09 -2.59 4.05
CA TYR A 53 0.24 -3.84 3.39
C TYR A 53 -0.02 -4.99 4.37
N LEU A 54 -0.89 -5.94 4.01
CA LEU A 54 -1.18 -7.09 4.85
C LEU A 54 -0.04 -8.11 4.74
N GLN A 55 0.86 -8.10 5.72
CA GLN A 55 2.05 -8.97 5.73
C GLN A 55 1.77 -10.37 6.25
N LYS A 56 0.79 -10.52 7.15
CA LYS A 56 0.43 -11.78 7.82
C LYS A 56 -0.89 -12.29 7.28
N CYS A 57 -1.19 -13.58 7.43
CA CYS A 57 -2.50 -14.13 7.09
C CYS A 57 -3.62 -13.64 8.01
N ASP A 58 -3.30 -13.23 9.24
CA ASP A 58 -4.22 -12.63 10.20
C ASP A 58 -3.69 -11.24 10.59
N ASN A 59 -4.49 -10.20 10.38
CA ASN A 59 -4.12 -8.83 10.68
C ASN A 59 -5.22 -8.16 11.49
N ILE A 60 -4.85 -7.60 12.65
CA ILE A 60 -5.75 -6.87 13.52
C ILE A 60 -5.68 -5.38 13.19
N ILE A 61 -6.84 -4.76 13.01
CA ILE A 61 -7.00 -3.31 12.83
C ILE A 61 -7.51 -2.72 14.14
N GLY A 62 -6.89 -1.65 14.61
CA GLY A 62 -7.36 -0.97 15.81
C GLY A 62 -6.45 0.16 16.27
N ARG A 63 -6.87 0.87 17.32
CA ARG A 63 -6.07 1.93 17.96
C ARG A 63 -5.09 1.42 19.02
N GLY A 64 -5.06 0.11 19.28
CA GLY A 64 -4.20 -0.50 20.28
C GLY A 64 -2.78 -0.66 19.75
N ASN A 65 -1.80 -0.73 20.65
CA ASN A 65 -0.40 -0.99 20.28
C ASN A 65 -0.18 -2.43 19.77
N ASN A 66 -1.13 -3.33 20.00
CA ASN A 66 -1.08 -4.72 19.55
C ASN A 66 -1.78 -4.93 18.20
N ALA A 67 -2.27 -3.87 17.55
CA ALA A 67 -2.88 -3.96 16.22
C ALA A 67 -1.79 -3.94 15.15
N ASP A 68 -1.87 -4.83 14.16
CA ASP A 68 -0.98 -4.82 12.99
C ASP A 68 -1.20 -3.58 12.13
N ILE A 69 -2.46 -3.13 12.05
CA ILE A 69 -2.85 -1.88 11.40
C ILE A 69 -3.29 -0.91 12.49
N HIS A 70 -2.39 -0.02 12.85
CA HIS A 70 -2.63 0.97 13.87
C HIS A 70 -3.34 2.20 13.30
N LEU A 71 -4.56 2.45 13.80
CA LEU A 71 -5.36 3.62 13.48
C LEU A 71 -5.59 4.44 14.75
N ASP A 72 -4.90 5.57 14.86
CA ASP A 72 -4.99 6.45 16.03
C ASP A 72 -6.27 7.32 15.96
N ASP A 73 -7.40 6.71 16.30
CA ASP A 73 -8.70 7.38 16.41
C ASP A 73 -9.42 6.89 17.67
N VAL A 74 -9.91 7.82 18.48
CA VAL A 74 -10.65 7.53 19.73
C VAL A 74 -11.93 6.74 19.46
N MET A 75 -12.53 6.92 18.29
CA MET A 75 -13.72 6.19 17.84
C MET A 75 -13.40 4.74 17.42
N ILE A 76 -12.12 4.36 17.33
CA ILE A 76 -11.72 3.01 16.98
C ILE A 76 -11.42 2.22 18.27
N SER A 77 -11.90 0.97 18.39
CA SER A 77 -11.54 0.07 19.49
C SER A 77 -10.06 -0.33 19.43
N ARG A 78 -9.48 -0.74 20.58
CA ARG A 78 -8.06 -1.17 20.63
C ARG A 78 -7.77 -2.33 19.68
N GLN A 79 -8.70 -3.28 19.63
CA GLN A 79 -8.85 -4.26 18.57
C GLN A 79 -10.26 -4.02 18.02
N HIS A 80 -10.36 -3.58 16.78
CA HIS A 80 -11.63 -3.11 16.19
C HIS A 80 -12.17 -4.13 15.20
N ALA A 81 -11.34 -4.49 14.23
CA ALA A 81 -11.68 -5.45 13.20
C ALA A 81 -10.48 -6.34 12.93
N ARG A 82 -10.74 -7.50 12.34
CA ARG A 82 -9.72 -8.44 11.91
C ARG A 82 -9.91 -8.76 10.44
N ILE A 83 -8.80 -8.80 9.70
CA ILE A 83 -8.78 -9.28 8.32
C ILE A 83 -7.92 -10.52 8.25
N VAL A 84 -8.55 -11.63 7.88
CA VAL A 84 -7.89 -12.90 7.60
C VAL A 84 -7.87 -13.09 6.09
N TRP A 85 -6.71 -13.43 5.54
CA TRP A 85 -6.62 -13.81 4.13
C TRP A 85 -5.88 -15.13 3.93
N HIS A 86 -6.36 -15.88 2.94
CA HIS A 86 -5.89 -17.21 2.59
C HIS A 86 -5.21 -17.20 1.21
N ASN A 87 -4.48 -18.28 0.91
CA ASN A 87 -3.80 -18.53 -0.37
C ASN A 87 -2.56 -17.65 -0.63
N ILE A 88 -1.82 -17.26 0.42
CA ILE A 88 -0.55 -16.49 0.32
C ILE A 88 0.46 -17.14 -0.64
N ASP A 89 0.54 -18.48 -0.62
CA ASP A 89 1.56 -19.26 -1.32
C ASP A 89 1.03 -20.01 -2.56
N SER A 90 -0.18 -19.68 -3.03
CA SER A 90 -0.79 -20.33 -4.21
C SER A 90 -0.76 -19.40 -5.43
N PRO A 91 0.34 -19.43 -6.23
CA PRO A 91 0.47 -18.56 -7.40
C PRO A 91 -0.70 -18.74 -8.37
N GLY A 92 -1.29 -17.62 -8.80
CA GLY A 92 -2.39 -17.59 -9.78
C GLY A 92 -3.81 -17.75 -9.21
N THR A 93 -3.99 -17.99 -7.91
CA THR A 93 -5.32 -17.96 -7.27
C THR A 93 -5.56 -16.62 -6.61
N ARG A 94 -6.74 -16.01 -6.80
CA ARG A 94 -7.08 -14.78 -6.08
C ARG A 94 -7.13 -15.05 -4.57
N PRO A 95 -6.47 -14.23 -3.74
CA PRO A 95 -6.50 -14.40 -2.30
C PRO A 95 -7.92 -14.15 -1.79
N ARG A 96 -8.39 -15.06 -0.94
CA ARG A 96 -9.69 -14.92 -0.28
C ARG A 96 -9.48 -14.16 1.01
N CYS A 97 -10.02 -12.94 1.09
CA CYS A 97 -9.88 -12.06 2.26
C CYS A 97 -11.24 -11.95 2.96
N VAL A 98 -11.28 -12.15 4.27
CA VAL A 98 -12.48 -12.07 5.10
C VAL A 98 -12.24 -11.03 6.17
N VAL A 99 -13.18 -10.10 6.31
CA VAL A 99 -13.21 -9.12 7.39
C VAL A 99 -14.23 -9.54 8.43
N GLU A 100 -13.91 -9.34 9.71
CA GLU A 100 -14.83 -9.49 10.82
C GLU A 100 -14.67 -8.33 11.82
N ASP A 101 -15.78 -7.96 12.47
CA ASP A 101 -15.78 -7.02 13.58
C ASP A 101 -15.48 -7.77 14.89
N LEU A 102 -14.60 -7.21 15.72
CA LEU A 102 -14.17 -7.82 16.99
C LEU A 102 -15.00 -7.34 18.20
N GLY A 103 -16.28 -7.00 17.99
CA GLY A 103 -17.13 -6.39 19.01
C GLY A 103 -16.72 -4.94 19.28
N SER A 104 -16.46 -4.19 18.22
CA SER A 104 -16.04 -2.80 18.34
C SER A 104 -17.15 -1.92 18.93
N ARG A 105 -16.78 -0.83 19.62
CA ARG A 105 -17.77 0.02 20.32
C ARG A 105 -18.70 0.76 19.35
N ASN A 106 -18.17 1.16 18.20
CA ASN A 106 -18.89 1.96 17.21
C ASN A 106 -19.28 1.16 15.96
N GLY A 107 -18.97 -0.14 15.93
CA GLY A 107 -19.19 -1.00 14.78
C GLY A 107 -18.16 -0.77 13.66
N THR A 108 -18.02 -1.79 12.82
CA THR A 108 -17.38 -1.72 11.52
C THR A 108 -18.47 -1.66 10.45
N GLU A 109 -18.35 -0.79 9.45
CA GLU A 109 -19.24 -0.80 8.29
C GLU A 109 -18.48 -1.23 7.04
N LEU A 110 -19.14 -2.01 6.19
CA LEU A 110 -18.68 -2.42 4.87
C LEU A 110 -19.61 -1.82 3.82
N ASN A 111 -19.07 -0.98 2.93
CA ASN A 111 -19.82 -0.31 1.86
C ASN A 111 -21.05 0.49 2.35
N GLY A 112 -20.97 1.06 3.57
CA GLY A 112 -22.04 1.84 4.19
C GLY A 112 -23.12 1.02 4.89
N ALA A 113 -22.94 -0.30 5.02
CA ALA A 113 -23.79 -1.17 5.83
C ALA A 113 -23.00 -1.74 7.02
N PRO A 114 -23.61 -1.88 8.22
CA PRO A 114 -22.94 -2.48 9.36
C PRO A 114 -22.51 -3.92 9.08
N LEU A 115 -21.31 -4.28 9.51
CA LEU A 115 -20.75 -5.61 9.35
C LEU A 115 -21.28 -6.54 10.45
N GLU A 116 -22.35 -7.27 10.16
CA GLU A 116 -23.01 -8.17 11.12
C GLU A 116 -22.32 -9.54 11.26
N CYS A 117 -21.64 -10.00 10.20
CA CYS A 117 -20.99 -11.30 10.16
C CYS A 117 -19.68 -11.24 9.37
N PRO A 118 -18.76 -12.20 9.60
CA PRO A 118 -17.54 -12.31 8.81
C PRO A 118 -17.87 -12.36 7.31
N THR A 119 -17.38 -11.37 6.56
CA THR A 119 -17.74 -11.16 5.15
C THR A 119 -16.51 -11.15 4.27
N GLU A 120 -16.61 -11.77 3.11
CA GLU A 120 -15.53 -11.78 2.13
C GLU A 120 -15.39 -10.43 1.42
N LEU A 121 -14.19 -9.87 1.45
CA LEU A 121 -13.85 -8.60 0.83
C LEU A 121 -13.63 -8.77 -0.68
N ARG A 122 -14.17 -7.81 -1.44
CA ARG A 122 -13.99 -7.66 -2.88
C ARG A 122 -13.19 -6.40 -3.17
N GLU A 123 -12.55 -6.37 -4.33
CA GLU A 123 -11.84 -5.17 -4.77
C GLU A 123 -12.75 -3.94 -4.77
N HIS A 124 -12.20 -2.83 -4.27
CA HIS A 124 -12.86 -1.53 -4.11
C HIS A 124 -13.88 -1.46 -2.95
N ASP A 125 -14.00 -2.52 -2.14
CA ASP A 125 -14.79 -2.46 -0.91
C ASP A 125 -14.26 -1.40 0.04
N ARG A 126 -15.18 -0.73 0.74
CA ARG A 126 -14.87 0.36 1.68
C ARG A 126 -15.23 -0.06 3.09
N LEU A 127 -14.23 -0.05 3.97
CA LEU A 127 -14.37 -0.33 5.39
C LEU A 127 -14.36 1.00 6.16
N LEU A 128 -15.46 1.30 6.85
CA LEU A 128 -15.53 2.42 7.79
C LEU A 128 -15.24 1.92 9.21
N LEU A 129 -14.26 2.54 9.85
CA LEU A 129 -13.82 2.26 11.22
C LEU A 129 -13.69 3.61 11.94
N GLY A 130 -14.63 3.92 12.84
CA GLY A 130 -14.66 5.25 13.47
C GLY A 130 -14.86 6.36 12.42
N ALA A 131 -13.90 7.26 12.27
CA ALA A 131 -13.91 8.29 11.22
C ALA A 131 -13.00 7.96 10.01
N THR A 132 -12.44 6.75 9.96
CA THR A 132 -11.49 6.34 8.92
C THR A 132 -12.16 5.43 7.90
N VAL A 133 -12.01 5.75 6.61
CA VAL A 133 -12.43 4.89 5.50
C VAL A 133 -11.20 4.23 4.89
N LEU A 134 -11.15 2.90 4.91
CA LEU A 134 -10.14 2.09 4.24
C LEU A 134 -10.74 1.42 3.01
N GLY A 135 -10.14 1.65 1.84
CA GLY A 135 -10.45 0.91 0.62
C GLY A 135 -9.63 -0.37 0.51
N PHE A 136 -10.25 -1.48 0.15
CA PHE A 136 -9.59 -2.76 -0.08
C PHE A 136 -9.25 -2.96 -1.55
N PHE A 137 -8.03 -3.39 -1.83
CA PHE A 137 -7.52 -3.58 -3.17
C PHE A 137 -6.64 -4.82 -3.25
N LEU A 138 -6.59 -5.45 -4.42
CA LEU A 138 -5.59 -6.46 -4.74
C LEU A 138 -4.56 -5.85 -5.69
N ARG A 139 -3.28 -6.09 -5.44
CA ARG A 139 -2.19 -5.61 -6.30
C ARG A 139 -1.27 -6.76 -6.65
N ASP A 140 -0.66 -6.70 -7.83
CA ASP A 140 0.46 -7.59 -8.14
C ASP A 140 1.61 -7.30 -7.17
N ALA A 141 2.36 -8.32 -6.77
CA ALA A 141 3.57 -8.15 -5.96
C ALA A 141 4.57 -7.17 -6.60
N ASP A 142 4.78 -7.24 -7.92
CA ASP A 142 5.69 -6.33 -8.65
C ASP A 142 5.18 -4.88 -8.61
N GLU A 143 3.87 -4.70 -8.86
CA GLU A 143 3.22 -3.38 -8.81
C GLU A 143 3.25 -2.81 -7.39
N LEU A 144 3.07 -3.67 -6.37
CA LEU A 144 3.12 -3.28 -4.98
C LEU A 144 4.51 -2.80 -4.55
N GLU A 145 5.58 -3.47 -5.00
CA GLU A 145 6.95 -3.07 -4.73
C GLU A 145 7.28 -1.72 -5.39
N LEU A 146 6.85 -1.53 -6.64
CA LEU A 146 7.00 -0.26 -7.33
C LEU A 146 6.25 0.86 -6.61
N ASP A 147 4.97 0.65 -6.29
CA ASP A 147 4.13 1.61 -5.57
C ASP A 147 4.71 1.97 -4.21
N ARG A 148 5.26 0.98 -3.49
CA ARG A 148 5.93 1.21 -2.21
C ARG A 148 7.17 2.07 -2.38
N THR A 149 7.99 1.77 -3.38
CA THR A 149 9.21 2.53 -3.69
C THR A 149 8.87 3.97 -4.06
N LEU A 150 7.85 4.18 -4.90
CA LEU A 150 7.37 5.51 -5.27
C LEU A 150 6.84 6.29 -4.06
N TYR A 151 6.11 5.60 -3.17
CA TYR A 151 5.63 6.21 -1.93
C TYR A 151 6.78 6.62 -1.01
N GLU A 152 7.78 5.74 -0.81
CA GLU A 152 8.96 6.03 0.00
C GLU A 152 9.74 7.22 -0.58
N LEU A 153 9.99 7.25 -1.89
CA LEU A 153 10.66 8.39 -2.55
C LEU A 153 9.87 9.71 -2.45
N ALA A 154 8.54 9.63 -2.45
CA ALA A 154 7.69 10.81 -2.34
C ALA A 154 7.57 11.34 -0.90
N THR A 155 7.76 10.49 0.10
CA THR A 155 7.46 10.81 1.50
C THR A 155 8.67 10.80 2.44
N LYS A 156 9.80 10.21 2.04
CA LYS A 156 11.01 10.11 2.88
C LYS A 156 12.12 11.02 2.39
N ASP A 157 12.94 11.47 3.32
CA ASP A 157 14.21 12.15 3.05
C ASP A 157 15.26 11.12 2.63
N ALA A 158 15.95 11.38 1.53
CA ALA A 158 16.87 10.41 0.93
C ALA A 158 18.14 10.16 1.76
N LEU A 159 18.54 11.15 2.59
CA LEU A 159 19.73 11.02 3.42
C LEU A 159 19.41 10.25 4.70
N THR A 160 18.36 10.65 5.41
CA THR A 160 18.04 10.22 6.77
C THR A 160 16.99 9.12 6.87
N GLY A 161 16.16 8.94 5.83
CA GLY A 161 15.02 8.01 5.84
C GLY A 161 13.83 8.45 6.71
N LEU A 162 13.91 9.62 7.35
CA LEU A 162 12.79 10.24 8.06
C LEU A 162 11.76 10.79 7.08
N ASP A 163 10.58 11.15 7.57
CA ASP A 163 9.58 11.82 6.73
C ASP A 163 10.14 13.13 6.18
N ASN A 164 10.05 13.35 4.87
CA ASN A 164 10.50 14.61 4.30
C ASN A 164 9.60 15.78 4.71
N ARG A 165 10.05 17.01 4.43
CA ARG A 165 9.31 18.23 4.75
C ARG A 165 7.88 18.26 4.19
N HIS A 166 7.65 17.68 3.02
CA HIS A 166 6.31 17.62 2.44
C HIS A 166 5.39 16.74 3.28
N GLN A 167 5.86 15.54 3.62
CA GLN A 167 5.15 14.59 4.45
C GLN A 167 4.91 15.14 5.86
N PHE A 168 5.92 15.76 6.49
CA PHE A 168 5.77 16.47 7.76
C PHE A 168 4.62 17.47 7.75
N ASN A 169 4.56 18.35 6.74
CA ASN A 169 3.51 19.37 6.66
C ASN A 169 2.11 18.77 6.43
N ALA A 170 2.02 17.64 5.73
CA ALA A 170 0.76 16.91 5.58
C ALA A 170 0.29 16.34 6.93
N LEU A 171 1.18 15.65 7.64
CA LEU A 171 0.89 15.06 8.95
C LEU A 171 0.59 16.13 10.02
N LEU A 172 1.31 17.25 10.03
CA LEU A 172 1.07 18.34 10.98
C LEU A 172 -0.32 18.98 10.78
N ARG A 173 -0.68 19.30 9.54
CA ARG A 173 -2.03 19.83 9.22
C ARG A 173 -3.11 18.86 9.69
N HIS A 174 -2.90 17.59 9.43
CA HIS A 174 -3.84 16.56 9.85
C HIS A 174 -3.99 16.48 11.38
N ASN A 175 -2.88 16.45 12.12
CA ASN A 175 -2.91 16.43 13.58
C ASN A 175 -3.56 17.68 14.19
N LEU A 176 -3.37 18.86 13.58
CA LEU A 176 -4.05 20.09 13.99
C LEU A 176 -5.58 20.01 13.82
N GLU A 177 -6.07 19.35 12.77
CA GLU A 177 -7.51 19.10 12.59
C GLU A 177 -8.06 18.16 13.67
N ARG A 178 -7.31 17.11 14.04
CA ARG A 178 -7.67 16.21 15.15
C ARG A 178 -7.75 16.96 16.48
N VAL A 179 -6.76 17.80 16.77
CA VAL A 179 -6.76 18.67 17.96
C VAL A 179 -8.01 19.54 18.01
N ARG A 180 -8.39 20.15 16.87
CA ARG A 180 -9.60 20.97 16.79
C ARG A 180 -10.89 20.17 17.01
N ARG A 181 -10.96 18.94 16.49
CA ARG A 181 -12.17 18.11 16.59
C ARG A 181 -12.35 17.45 17.96
N TYR A 182 -11.27 16.98 18.57
CA TYR A 182 -11.33 16.15 19.78
C TYR A 182 -10.75 16.84 21.03
N GLY A 183 -10.18 18.04 20.90
CA GLY A 183 -9.64 18.82 22.01
C GLY A 183 -8.32 18.28 22.59
N HIS A 184 -7.61 17.43 21.86
CA HIS A 184 -6.30 16.92 22.28
C HIS A 184 -5.21 17.99 22.21
N ARG A 185 -4.08 17.75 22.88
CA ARG A 185 -2.89 18.61 22.80
C ARG A 185 -1.85 17.95 21.91
N ILE A 186 -1.13 18.76 21.14
CA ILE A 186 0.06 18.33 20.40
C ILE A 186 1.28 19.05 20.94
N VAL A 187 2.42 18.39 20.87
CA VAL A 187 3.73 18.98 21.14
C VAL A 187 4.55 18.83 19.86
N LEU A 188 5.25 19.89 19.49
CA LEU A 188 6.18 19.89 18.37
C LEU A 188 7.57 20.20 18.92
N LEU A 189 8.53 19.33 18.63
CA LEU A 189 9.93 19.49 18.99
C LEU A 189 10.74 19.70 17.72
N LEU A 190 11.49 20.80 17.64
CA LEU A 190 12.49 21.03 16.60
C LEU A 190 13.86 20.79 17.21
N ILE A 191 14.63 19.92 16.56
CA ILE A 191 15.98 19.53 17.00
C ILE A 191 16.94 19.98 15.89
N ASP A 192 18.05 20.60 16.28
CA ASP A 192 19.14 20.95 15.39
C ASP A 192 20.45 20.32 15.90
N ALA A 193 21.35 20.00 14.99
CA ALA A 193 22.66 19.44 15.33
C ALA A 193 23.65 20.58 15.61
N ASP A 194 23.90 20.85 16.89
CA ASP A 194 24.81 21.92 17.29
C ASP A 194 26.21 21.74 16.68
N HIS A 195 26.78 22.84 16.19
CA HIS A 195 28.12 22.88 15.62
C HIS A 195 28.38 21.89 14.47
N PHE A 196 27.35 21.43 13.76
CA PHE A 196 27.48 20.44 12.68
C PHE A 196 28.45 20.85 11.56
N LYS A 197 28.59 22.15 11.30
CA LYS A 197 29.59 22.67 10.36
C LYS A 197 31.03 22.26 10.74
N ILE A 198 31.37 22.24 12.03
CA ILE A 198 32.71 21.83 12.49
C ILE A 198 32.96 20.36 12.13
N VAL A 199 31.94 19.50 12.22
CA VAL A 199 32.03 18.09 11.82
C VAL A 199 32.34 17.99 10.33
N ASN A 200 31.60 18.70 9.48
CA ASN A 200 31.83 18.73 8.04
C ASN A 200 33.23 19.28 7.69
N ASP A 201 33.63 20.38 8.32
CA ASP A 201 34.91 21.04 8.03
C ASP A 201 36.10 20.18 8.50
N THR A 202 35.93 19.37 9.56
CA THR A 202 37.01 18.53 10.13
C THR A 202 37.11 17.16 9.46
N TYR A 203 35.97 16.53 9.14
CA TYR A 203 35.91 15.13 8.70
C TYR A 203 35.37 14.95 7.28
N GLY A 204 34.96 16.04 6.62
CA GLY A 204 34.34 16.01 5.30
C GLY A 204 32.83 15.74 5.35
N HIS A 205 32.16 16.09 4.26
CA HIS A 205 30.71 15.97 4.11
C HIS A 205 30.22 14.53 4.22
N ASP A 206 30.96 13.54 3.68
CA ASP A 206 30.57 12.14 3.76
C ASP A 206 30.42 11.66 5.21
N VAL A 207 31.30 12.12 6.11
CA VAL A 207 31.23 11.81 7.55
C VAL A 207 30.11 12.58 8.23
N GLY A 208 29.87 13.83 7.82
CA GLY A 208 28.70 14.60 8.24
C GLY A 208 27.38 13.88 7.92
N ASP A 209 27.26 13.37 6.70
CA ASP A 209 26.09 12.61 6.23
C ASP A 209 25.87 11.35 7.08
N LEU A 210 26.95 10.65 7.45
CA LEU A 210 26.88 9.52 8.37
C LEU A 210 26.41 9.95 9.77
N ALA A 211 26.88 11.09 10.27
CA ALA A 211 26.44 11.62 11.56
C ALA A 211 24.94 11.99 11.55
N LEU A 212 24.44 12.60 10.47
CA LEU A 212 23.02 12.92 10.31
C LEU A 212 22.15 11.65 10.24
N LYS A 213 22.58 10.65 9.47
CA LYS A 213 21.92 9.33 9.42
C LYS A 213 21.82 8.70 10.80
N HIS A 214 22.92 8.74 11.57
CA HIS A 214 22.94 8.17 12.90
C HIS A 214 22.03 8.94 13.87
N LEU A 215 22.03 10.27 13.82
CA LEU A 215 21.13 11.10 14.62
C LEU A 215 19.66 10.81 14.28
N ALA A 216 19.32 10.73 13.00
CA ALA A 216 17.98 10.36 12.55
C ALA A 216 17.53 8.99 13.06
N GLN A 217 18.41 8.00 13.03
CA GLN A 217 18.14 6.66 13.57
C GLN A 217 17.89 6.69 15.08
N ILE A 218 18.67 7.47 15.84
CA ILE A 218 18.46 7.65 17.29
C ILE A 218 17.08 8.27 17.55
N VAL A 219 16.72 9.33 16.82
CA VAL A 219 15.41 9.97 16.95
C VAL A 219 14.30 8.97 16.64
N ALA A 220 14.35 8.28 15.49
CA ALA A 220 13.33 7.33 15.06
C ALA A 220 13.12 6.18 16.07
N THR A 221 14.21 5.66 16.66
CA THR A 221 14.14 4.57 17.65
C THR A 221 13.73 5.03 19.04
N SER A 222 13.85 6.32 19.32
CA SER A 222 13.38 6.94 20.56
C SER A 222 11.89 7.32 20.49
N CYS A 223 11.36 7.52 19.28
CA CYS A 223 9.95 7.79 19.03
C CYS A 223 9.11 6.50 19.16
N ARG A 224 7.88 6.62 19.68
CA ARG A 224 6.88 5.54 19.54
C ARG A 224 6.43 5.43 18.09
N THR A 225 5.93 4.26 17.69
CA THR A 225 5.36 4.03 16.34
C THR A 225 4.21 4.99 16.00
N THR A 226 3.55 5.56 17.00
CA THR A 226 2.44 6.53 16.85
C THR A 226 2.91 7.98 16.76
N GLU A 227 4.19 8.25 17.00
CA GLU A 227 4.78 9.59 16.94
C GLU A 227 5.39 9.83 15.55
N VAL A 228 5.24 11.05 15.04
CA VAL A 228 5.74 11.44 13.72
C VAL A 228 7.13 12.03 13.86
N CYS A 229 8.10 11.47 13.14
CA CYS A 229 9.50 11.91 13.17
C CYS A 229 9.95 12.17 11.71
N ALA A 230 10.36 13.42 11.46
CA ALA A 230 10.58 14.02 10.14
C ALA A 230 11.84 14.88 10.16
#